data_AF-A0A3C1WNM0-F1
#
_entry.id   AF-A0A3C1WNM0-F1
#
_cell.length_a   1.000
_cell.length_b   1.000
_cell.length_c   1.000
_cell.angle_alpha   90.00
_cell.angle_beta   90.00
_cell.angle_gamma   90.00
#
_symmetry.space_group_name_H-M   'P 1'
#
loop_
_entity.id
_entity.type
_entity.pdbx_description
1 polymer ?
#
loop_
_entity_poly.entity_id
_entity_poly.type
_entity_poly.pdbx_seq_one_letter_code
_entity_poly.pdbx_strand_id
1 'polypeptide(L)'
;MTTESRFVSMTTLEALKKIQAELKSNSSESHKTAIQKFVPGSQKIYGVKNPVLNDLAKNYKSLGWELVNLVWKSGAYEERLLAAKLVREISKKEAAEKLKWVKSISKDISDWATCDTVGMQSLKNSNKILREEIFRLSKKLIQSKNLWER
;
A
#
# COMPACT_ATOMS: atom_id res chain seq x y z
N MET A 1 21.79 -37.99 -13.89
CA MET A 1 20.46 -37.37 -14.09
C MET A 1 20.22 -36.42 -12.92
N THR A 2 20.55 -35.14 -13.12
CA THR A 2 20.35 -34.07 -12.14
C THR A 2 18.88 -33.65 -12.17
N THR A 3 18.19 -33.86 -11.06
CA THR A 3 16.83 -33.41 -10.83
C THR A 3 16.82 -31.88 -10.85
N GLU A 4 16.29 -31.30 -11.93
CA GLU A 4 16.02 -29.86 -12.02
C GLU A 4 15.05 -29.47 -10.91
N SER A 5 15.57 -28.76 -9.91
CA SER A 5 14.78 -28.04 -8.93
C SER A 5 14.00 -26.93 -9.64
N ARG A 6 12.74 -27.21 -10.02
CA ARG A 6 11.80 -26.18 -10.48
C ARG A 6 11.43 -25.28 -9.29
N PHE A 7 12.23 -24.25 -9.06
CA PHE A 7 11.77 -23.07 -8.32
C PHE A 7 10.70 -22.37 -9.18
N VAL A 8 9.42 -22.69 -8.95
CA VAL A 8 8.33 -21.90 -9.51
C VAL A 8 8.34 -20.55 -8.80
N SER A 9 8.79 -19.50 -9.49
CA SER A 9 8.67 -18.13 -9.01
C SER A 9 7.18 -17.77 -8.91
N MET A 10 6.68 -17.48 -7.71
CA MET A 10 5.29 -17.07 -7.50
C MET A 10 4.98 -15.79 -8.29
N THR A 11 3.92 -15.82 -9.10
CA THR A 11 3.46 -14.65 -9.85
C THR A 11 2.77 -13.62 -8.96
N THR A 12 2.70 -12.36 -9.39
CA THR A 12 2.00 -11.30 -8.65
C THR A 12 0.50 -11.55 -8.52
N LEU A 13 -0.13 -12.17 -9.52
CA LEU A 13 -1.54 -12.58 -9.47
C LEU A 13 -1.80 -13.67 -8.43
N GLU A 14 -0.92 -14.67 -8.34
CA GLU A 14 -1.01 -15.70 -7.30
C GLU A 14 -0.77 -15.08 -5.91
N ALA A 15 0.18 -14.16 -5.80
CA ALA A 15 0.44 -13.43 -4.57
C ALA A 15 -0.77 -12.59 -4.14
N LEU A 16 -1.43 -11.87 -5.06
CA LEU A 16 -2.65 -11.13 -4.75
C LEU A 16 -3.75 -12.07 -4.23
N LYS A 17 -3.96 -13.22 -4.88
CA LYS A 17 -4.96 -14.21 -4.43
C LYS A 17 -4.65 -14.72 -3.02
N LYS A 18 -3.38 -15.02 -2.72
CA LYS A 18 -2.94 -15.45 -1.38
C LYS A 18 -3.11 -14.34 -0.33
N ILE A 19 -2.74 -13.09 -0.67
CA ILE A 19 -2.99 -11.92 0.18
C ILE A 19 -4.47 -11.81 0.51
N GLN A 20 -5.35 -11.90 -0.49
CA GLN A 20 -6.80 -11.80 -0.28
C GLN A 20 -7.34 -12.96 0.56
N ALA A 21 -6.80 -14.17 0.41
CA ALA A 21 -7.15 -15.30 1.27
C ALA A 21 -6.73 -15.03 2.73
N GLU A 22 -5.52 -14.50 2.94
CA GLU A 22 -5.01 -14.15 4.28
C GLU A 22 -5.81 -13.02 4.93
N LEU A 23 -6.22 -12.02 4.15
CA LEU A 23 -7.07 -10.94 4.63
C LEU A 23 -8.45 -11.47 5.04
N LYS A 24 -9.01 -12.42 4.28
CA LYS A 24 -10.29 -13.06 4.64
C LYS A 24 -10.15 -13.93 5.89
N SER A 25 -9.10 -14.74 6.02
CA SER A 25 -8.89 -15.61 7.19
C SER A 25 -8.64 -14.83 8.48
N ASN A 26 -8.04 -13.65 8.39
CA ASN A 26 -7.79 -12.76 9.52
C ASN A 26 -8.87 -11.67 9.70
N SER A 27 -10.00 -11.79 9.00
CA SER A 27 -11.11 -10.83 9.09
C SER A 27 -11.84 -10.93 10.44
N SER A 28 -12.39 -9.80 10.89
CA SER A 28 -13.19 -9.73 12.10
C SER A 28 -14.31 -8.71 11.92
N GLU A 29 -15.56 -9.11 12.15
CA GLU A 29 -16.71 -8.23 11.93
C GLU A 29 -16.73 -7.05 12.90
N SER A 30 -16.29 -7.25 14.16
CA SER A 30 -16.17 -6.15 15.13
C SER A 30 -15.14 -5.12 14.67
N HIS A 31 -14.01 -5.57 14.13
CA HIS A 31 -12.98 -4.68 13.61
C HIS A 31 -13.40 -4.00 12.31
N LYS A 32 -14.08 -4.71 11.42
CA LYS A 32 -14.70 -4.14 10.21
C LYS A 32 -15.71 -3.05 10.54
N THR A 33 -16.59 -3.31 11.52
CA THR A 33 -17.56 -2.32 12.01
C THR A 33 -16.86 -1.09 12.58
N ALA A 34 -15.79 -1.28 13.35
CA ALA A 34 -14.98 -0.17 13.85
C ALA A 34 -14.36 0.64 12.71
N ILE A 35 -13.76 0.00 11.71
CA ILE A 35 -13.20 0.68 10.54
C ILE A 35 -14.28 1.47 9.80
N GLN A 36 -15.45 0.88 9.54
CA GLN A 36 -16.57 1.57 8.88
C GLN A 36 -17.03 2.81 9.65
N LYS A 37 -17.04 2.73 10.99
CA LYS A 37 -17.40 3.85 11.86
C LYS A 37 -16.35 4.97 11.85
N PHE A 38 -15.06 4.63 11.89
CA PHE A 38 -13.98 5.61 12.00
C PHE A 38 -13.46 6.12 10.66
N VAL A 39 -13.62 5.35 9.59
CA VAL A 39 -13.13 5.64 8.23
C VAL A 39 -14.32 5.63 7.26
N PRO A 40 -15.20 6.66 7.32
CA PRO A 40 -16.35 6.74 6.42
C PRO A 40 -15.88 6.86 4.96
N GLY A 41 -16.63 6.25 4.03
CA GLY A 41 -16.33 6.28 2.59
C GLY A 41 -15.45 5.13 2.07
N SER A 42 -14.96 4.25 2.94
CA SER A 42 -14.25 3.03 2.54
C SER A 42 -15.21 2.03 1.89
N GLN A 43 -14.95 1.64 0.63
CA GLN A 43 -15.85 0.78 -0.14
C GLN A 43 -15.86 -0.67 0.35
N LYS A 44 -14.71 -1.34 0.21
CA LYS A 44 -14.53 -2.76 0.54
C LYS A 44 -13.55 -2.88 1.69
N ILE A 45 -14.00 -3.45 2.80
CA ILE A 45 -13.22 -3.63 4.03
C ILE A 45 -13.27 -5.10 4.43
N TYR A 46 -12.12 -5.69 4.76
CA TYR A 46 -12.04 -7.05 5.28
C TYR A 46 -12.24 -7.11 6.80
N GLY A 47 -11.79 -6.11 7.55
CA GLY A 47 -11.77 -6.10 9.02
C GLY A 47 -10.46 -6.57 9.62
N VAL A 48 -9.32 -6.36 8.94
CA VAL A 48 -8.02 -6.95 9.33
C VAL A 48 -7.17 -5.95 10.11
N LYS A 49 -6.56 -6.43 11.20
CA LYS A 49 -5.68 -5.59 12.05
C LYS A 49 -4.37 -5.26 11.35
N ASN A 50 -3.87 -4.05 11.63
CA ASN A 50 -2.64 -3.52 11.05
C ASN A 50 -1.38 -4.42 11.17
N PRO A 51 -1.18 -5.20 12.26
CA PRO A 51 -0.05 -6.14 12.35
C PRO A 51 -0.02 -7.18 11.21
N VAL A 52 -1.17 -7.73 10.82
CA VAL A 52 -1.26 -8.69 9.70
C VAL A 52 -0.76 -8.05 8.40
N LEU A 53 -1.10 -6.77 8.17
CA LEU A 53 -0.63 -6.03 6.99
C LEU A 53 0.88 -5.79 7.01
N ASN A 54 1.48 -5.62 8.20
CA ASN A 54 2.93 -5.49 8.32
C ASN A 54 3.64 -6.80 7.96
N ASP A 55 3.09 -7.93 8.39
CA ASP A 55 3.67 -9.24 8.12
C ASP A 55 3.52 -9.61 6.63
N LEU A 56 2.35 -9.34 6.04
CA LEU A 56 2.14 -9.45 4.60
C LEU A 56 3.15 -8.60 3.81
N ALA A 57 3.37 -7.33 4.19
CA ALA A 57 4.32 -6.48 3.48
C ALA A 57 5.74 -7.08 3.48
N LYS A 58 6.20 -7.62 4.62
CA LYS A 58 7.51 -8.28 4.72
C LYS A 58 7.59 -9.55 3.89
N ASN A 59 6.54 -10.35 3.88
CA ASN A 59 6.49 -11.65 3.21
C ASN A 59 6.49 -11.50 1.67
N TYR A 60 5.91 -10.43 1.15
CA TYR A 60 5.74 -10.24 -0.30
C TYR A 60 6.61 -9.13 -0.91
N LYS A 61 7.53 -8.52 -0.14
CA LYS A 61 8.37 -7.41 -0.61
C LYS A 61 9.22 -7.72 -1.85
N SER A 62 9.59 -8.98 -2.06
CA SER A 62 10.43 -9.41 -3.20
C SER A 62 9.74 -9.24 -4.56
N LEU A 63 8.41 -9.12 -4.59
CA LEU A 63 7.63 -8.92 -5.82
C LEU A 63 7.57 -7.45 -6.28
N GLY A 64 8.13 -6.53 -5.50
CA GLY A 64 8.43 -5.18 -5.94
C GLY A 64 7.21 -4.35 -6.40
N TRP A 65 7.47 -3.46 -7.36
CA TRP A 65 6.49 -2.51 -7.89
C TRP A 65 5.27 -3.15 -8.56
N GLU A 66 5.45 -4.31 -9.18
CA GLU A 66 4.36 -5.00 -9.87
C GLU A 66 3.26 -5.38 -8.87
N LEU A 67 3.64 -5.98 -7.74
CA LEU A 67 2.68 -6.30 -6.68
C LEU A 67 2.10 -5.04 -6.03
N VAL A 68 2.93 -4.01 -5.75
CA VAL A 68 2.45 -2.72 -5.20
C VAL A 68 1.28 -2.17 -6.02
N ASN A 69 1.47 -2.08 -7.35
CA ASN A 69 0.47 -1.53 -8.25
C ASN A 69 -0.75 -2.42 -8.36
N LEU A 70 -0.57 -3.74 -8.40
CA LEU A 70 -1.66 -4.70 -8.47
C LEU A 70 -2.53 -4.66 -7.20
N VAL A 71 -1.92 -4.65 -6.02
CA VAL A 71 -2.61 -4.56 -4.73
C VAL A 71 -3.34 -3.22 -4.58
N TRP A 72 -2.70 -2.10 -4.97
CA TRP A 72 -3.37 -0.79 -4.94
C TRP A 72 -4.63 -0.77 -5.82
N LYS A 73 -4.53 -1.26 -7.05
CA LYS A 73 -5.63 -1.29 -8.03
C LYS A 73 -6.79 -2.20 -7.60
N SER A 74 -6.53 -3.25 -6.81
CA SER A 74 -7.57 -4.12 -6.27
C SER A 74 -8.53 -3.40 -5.32
N GLY A 75 -8.06 -2.32 -4.67
CA GLY A 75 -8.91 -1.23 -4.20
C GLY A 75 -9.62 -1.44 -2.85
N ALA A 76 -9.50 -2.61 -2.21
CA ALA A 76 -10.01 -2.75 -0.84
C ALA A 76 -9.18 -1.89 0.13
N TYR A 77 -9.80 -1.47 1.23
CA TYR A 77 -9.19 -0.62 2.25
C TYR A 77 -7.84 -1.18 2.71
N GLU A 78 -7.82 -2.42 3.21
CA GLU A 78 -6.59 -3.04 3.70
C GLU A 78 -5.57 -3.34 2.60
N GLU A 79 -6.03 -3.55 1.36
CA GLU A 79 -5.15 -3.69 0.20
C GLU A 79 -4.44 -2.36 -0.10
N ARG A 80 -5.14 -1.23 -0.07
CA ARG A 80 -4.52 0.10 -0.24
C ARG A 80 -3.51 0.41 0.86
N LEU A 81 -3.82 0.08 2.11
CA LEU A 81 -2.87 0.22 3.22
C LEU A 81 -1.65 -0.69 3.03
N LEU A 82 -1.86 -1.92 2.58
CA LEU A 82 -0.80 -2.89 2.30
C LEU A 82 0.11 -2.40 1.17
N ALA A 83 -0.44 -1.83 0.09
CA ALA A 83 0.35 -1.27 -1.00
C ALA A 83 1.30 -0.16 -0.50
N ALA A 84 0.81 0.76 0.35
CA ALA A 84 1.66 1.79 0.95
C ALA A 84 2.79 1.21 1.81
N LYS A 85 2.53 0.11 2.53
CA LYS A 85 3.53 -0.62 3.31
C LYS A 85 4.52 -1.39 2.42
N LEU A 86 4.08 -1.98 1.32
CA LEU A 86 4.97 -2.61 0.34
C LEU A 86 5.95 -1.58 -0.26
N VAL A 87 5.48 -0.37 -0.57
CA VAL A 87 6.35 0.73 -1.04
C VAL A 87 7.43 1.09 -0.01
N ARG A 88 7.13 1.00 1.30
CA ARG A 88 8.13 1.20 2.35
C ARG A 88 9.29 0.19 2.28
N GLU A 89 8.99 -1.06 1.91
CA GLU A 89 9.95 -2.16 1.78
C GLU A 89 10.79 -2.10 0.50
N ILE A 90 10.36 -1.35 -0.52
CA ILE A 90 11.15 -1.07 -1.72
C ILE A 90 12.48 -0.38 -1.34
N SER A 91 13.53 -0.60 -2.12
CA SER A 91 14.85 -0.03 -1.84
C SER A 91 14.82 1.50 -1.73
N LYS A 92 15.60 2.08 -0.80
CA LYS A 92 15.79 3.53 -0.72
C LYS A 92 16.50 4.11 -1.97
N LYS A 93 17.16 3.26 -2.77
CA LYS A 93 17.78 3.65 -4.05
C LYS A 93 16.72 4.03 -5.10
N GLU A 94 15.50 3.53 -4.95
CA GLU A 94 14.37 3.81 -5.85
C GLU A 94 13.49 4.94 -5.30
N ALA A 95 14.10 5.94 -4.64
CA ALA A 95 13.37 7.00 -3.97
C ALA A 95 12.51 7.82 -4.96
N ALA A 96 13.03 8.09 -6.16
CA ALA A 96 12.30 8.84 -7.18
C ALA A 96 11.02 8.11 -7.63
N GLU A 97 11.10 6.78 -7.77
CA GLU A 97 9.98 5.90 -8.13
C GLU A 97 8.92 5.90 -7.03
N LYS A 98 9.32 5.89 -5.76
CA LYS A 98 8.38 6.04 -4.63
C LYS A 98 7.64 7.36 -4.66
N LEU A 99 8.34 8.46 -4.91
CA LEU A 99 7.67 9.77 -5.02
C LEU A 99 6.74 9.82 -6.23
N LYS A 100 7.15 9.24 -7.37
CA LYS A 100 6.32 9.12 -8.57
C LYS A 100 5.05 8.32 -8.28
N TRP A 101 5.17 7.21 -7.55
CA TRP A 101 4.03 6.39 -7.14
C TRP A 101 3.06 7.19 -6.26
N VAL A 102 3.54 7.84 -5.20
CA VAL A 102 2.70 8.69 -4.32
C VAL A 102 1.97 9.76 -5.12
N LYS A 103 2.67 10.44 -6.03
CA LYS A 103 2.05 11.44 -6.92
C LYS A 103 0.96 10.83 -7.80
N SER A 104 1.19 9.64 -8.37
CA SER A 104 0.23 9.00 -9.26
C SER A 104 -1.07 8.58 -8.58
N ILE A 105 -0.98 8.09 -7.34
CA ILE A 105 -2.13 7.56 -6.60
C ILE A 105 -2.87 8.61 -5.76
N SER A 106 -2.28 9.80 -5.57
CA SER A 106 -2.84 10.87 -4.73
C SER A 106 -4.30 11.23 -5.05
N LYS A 107 -4.68 11.23 -6.34
CA LYS A 107 -6.06 11.50 -6.78
C LYS A 107 -7.05 10.40 -6.47
N ASP A 108 -6.57 9.17 -6.30
CA ASP A 108 -7.40 7.97 -6.07
C ASP A 108 -7.72 7.77 -4.59
N ILE A 109 -7.07 8.54 -3.70
CA ILE A 109 -7.31 8.51 -2.25
C ILE A 109 -8.68 9.13 -1.98
N SER A 110 -9.46 8.45 -1.14
CA SER A 110 -10.85 8.81 -0.83
C SER A 110 -11.16 8.81 0.66
N ASP A 111 -10.18 8.54 1.51
CA ASP A 111 -10.34 8.43 2.95
C ASP A 111 -9.06 8.84 3.69
N TRP A 112 -9.23 9.27 4.94
CA TRP A 112 -8.15 9.84 5.74
C TRP A 112 -7.11 8.80 6.16
N ALA A 113 -7.52 7.55 6.38
CA ALA A 113 -6.64 6.51 6.89
C ALA A 113 -5.69 6.00 5.80
N THR A 114 -6.18 5.87 4.56
CA THR A 114 -5.35 5.64 3.38
C THR A 114 -4.41 6.81 3.15
N CYS A 115 -4.90 8.06 3.24
CA CYS A 115 -4.07 9.26 3.10
C CYS A 115 -2.89 9.28 4.09
N ASP A 116 -3.18 9.11 5.38
CA ASP A 116 -2.17 9.09 6.43
C ASP A 116 -1.18 7.93 6.24
N THR A 117 -1.68 6.73 5.89
CA THR A 117 -0.82 5.57 5.66
C THR A 117 0.13 5.79 4.48
N VAL A 118 -0.34 6.36 3.37
CA VAL A 118 0.52 6.69 2.21
C VAL A 118 1.58 7.71 2.61
N GLY A 119 1.19 8.82 3.26
CA GLY A 119 2.12 9.86 3.69
C GLY A 119 3.18 9.35 4.67
N MET A 120 2.76 8.53 5.63
CA MET A 120 3.62 8.07 6.72
C MET A 120 4.46 6.84 6.39
N GLN A 121 4.01 5.97 5.47
CA GLN A 121 4.72 4.72 5.15
C GLN A 121 5.53 4.80 3.86
N SER A 122 4.95 5.28 2.76
CA SER A 122 5.52 5.11 1.41
C SER A 122 6.88 5.78 1.25
N LEU A 123 7.11 6.91 1.92
CA LEU A 123 8.36 7.67 1.83
C LEU A 123 9.23 7.58 3.09
N LYS A 124 8.85 6.80 4.11
CA LYS A 124 9.50 6.78 5.43
C LYS A 124 11.02 6.58 5.37
N ASN A 125 11.46 5.63 4.55
CA ASN A 125 12.87 5.27 4.43
C ASN A 125 13.63 6.11 3.38
N SER A 126 12.94 7.00 2.67
CA SER A 126 13.47 7.84 1.57
C SER A 126 13.29 9.35 1.83
N ASN A 127 12.68 9.73 2.94
CA ASN A 127 12.32 11.12 3.24
C ASN A 127 13.53 12.09 3.28
N LYS A 128 14.68 11.64 3.79
CA LYS A 128 15.91 12.43 3.82
C LYS A 128 16.47 12.67 2.42
N ILE A 129 16.30 11.69 1.52
CA ILE A 129 16.77 11.76 0.13
C ILE A 129 15.85 12.70 -0.66
N LEU A 130 14.54 12.62 -0.43
CA LEU A 130 13.51 13.32 -1.21
C LEU A 130 13.01 14.60 -0.55
N ARG A 131 13.75 15.18 0.40
CA ARG A 131 13.21 16.23 1.28
C ARG A 131 12.64 17.39 0.47
N GLU A 132 13.42 17.94 -0.46
CA GLU A 132 13.02 19.09 -1.26
C GLU A 132 11.87 18.74 -2.21
N GLU A 133 11.88 17.55 -2.79
CA GLU A 133 10.86 17.09 -3.71
C GLU A 133 9.54 16.80 -3.01
N ILE A 134 9.58 16.29 -1.78
CA ILE A 134 8.43 16.15 -0.90
C ILE A 134 7.83 17.53 -0.63
N PHE A 135 8.63 18.51 -0.18
CA PHE A 135 8.11 19.85 0.07
C PHE A 135 7.52 20.52 -1.18
N ARG A 136 8.17 20.33 -2.34
CA ARG A 136 7.67 20.83 -3.62
C ARG A 136 6.35 20.15 -4.02
N LEU A 137 6.24 18.83 -3.83
CA LEU A 137 5.00 18.10 -4.07
C LEU A 137 3.90 18.58 -3.11
N SER A 138 4.18 18.66 -1.81
CA SER A 138 3.23 19.16 -0.81
C SER A 138 2.72 20.54 -1.17
N LYS A 139 3.59 21.52 -1.47
CA LYS A 139 3.18 22.88 -1.91
C LYS A 139 2.20 22.86 -3.08
N LYS A 140 2.38 21.95 -4.03
CA LYS A 140 1.46 21.77 -5.16
C LYS A 140 0.14 21.15 -4.71
N LEU A 141 0.22 20.12 -3.87
CA LEU A 141 -0.94 19.35 -3.43
C LEU A 141 -1.90 20.17 -2.55
N ILE A 142 -1.41 21.06 -1.68
CA ILE A 142 -2.27 21.94 -0.84
C ILE A 142 -3.20 22.83 -1.69
N GLN A 143 -2.81 23.11 -2.93
CA GLN A 143 -3.58 23.92 -3.87
C GLN A 143 -4.66 23.11 -4.61
N SER A 144 -4.70 21.79 -4.46
CA SER A 144 -5.70 20.95 -5.12
C SER A 144 -7.10 21.25 -4.62
N LYS A 145 -8.10 21.05 -5.48
CA LYS A 145 -9.50 21.05 -5.05
C LYS A 145 -9.90 19.73 -4.39
N ASN A 146 -9.14 18.65 -4.62
CA ASN A 146 -9.37 17.37 -3.97
C ASN A 146 -8.91 17.44 -2.52
N LEU A 147 -9.82 17.16 -1.59
CA LEU A 147 -9.55 17.15 -0.16
C LEU A 147 -8.38 16.24 0.21
N TRP A 148 -8.28 15.06 -0.43
CA TRP A 148 -7.28 14.04 -0.08
C TRP A 148 -5.91 14.28 -0.71
N GLU A 149 -5.84 15.17 -1.70
CA GLU A 149 -4.55 15.67 -2.17
C GLU A 149 -4.02 16.76 -1.22
N ARG A 150 -4.88 17.67 -0.74
CA ARG A 150 -4.48 18.85 0.05
C ARG A 150 -3.78 18.54 1.36
#